data_AF-A0A0K2VDT4-F1
#
_entry.id   AF-A0A0K2VDT4-F1
#
_cell.length_a   1.000
_cell.length_b   1.000
_cell.length_c   1.000
_cell.angle_alpha   90.00
_cell.angle_beta   90.00
_cell.angle_gamma   90.00
#
_symmetry.space_group_name_H-M   'P 1'
#
loop_
_entity.id
_entity.type
_entity.pdbx_description
1 polymer ?
#
loop_
_entity_poly.entity_id
_entity_poly.type
_entity_poly.pdbx_seq_one_letter_code
_entity_poly.pdbx_strand_id
1 'polypeptide(L)'
;RSLRQVQRGPINYREEEKKILDNILGKDVYDNRIRPSGRNGTDTATIIVVNLYIRSFAKIDDVKMEYSVQITFRQKWNDDRLQYANRLQHGDMRTKIKYLTMTDAKKVWMPDTFFRNEKEGRFHNILVPNVYIRIFPNGDVLYSIRVSLTLACPMNLKLYPLDRQQCSLRVASC
;
A
#
# COMPACT_ATOMS: atom_id res chain seq x y z
N ARG A 1 -14.56 -42.39 -32.68
CA ARG A 1 -14.21 -41.99 -31.29
C ARG A 1 -14.52 -40.52 -31.14
N SER A 2 -15.69 -40.18 -30.61
CA SER A 2 -16.13 -38.80 -30.38
C SER A 2 -15.37 -38.21 -29.18
N LEU A 3 -14.63 -37.12 -29.41
CA LEU A 3 -14.00 -36.32 -28.37
C LEU A 3 -15.11 -35.60 -27.62
N ARG A 4 -15.39 -36.04 -26.38
CA ARG A 4 -16.26 -35.31 -25.45
C ARG A 4 -15.61 -33.94 -25.20
N GLN A 5 -16.20 -32.89 -25.76
CA GLN A 5 -15.95 -31.53 -25.29
C GLN A 5 -16.41 -31.48 -23.83
N VAL A 6 -15.44 -31.41 -22.91
CA VAL A 6 -15.72 -31.07 -21.51
C VAL A 6 -16.23 -29.64 -21.52
N GLN A 7 -17.56 -29.46 -21.49
CA GLN A 7 -18.16 -28.17 -21.19
C GLN A 7 -17.70 -27.76 -19.80
N ARG A 8 -16.67 -26.91 -19.72
CA ARG A 8 -16.32 -26.23 -18.48
C ARG A 8 -17.49 -25.34 -18.13
N GLY A 9 -18.05 -25.55 -16.93
CA GLY A 9 -19.10 -24.70 -16.39
C GLY A 9 -18.65 -23.23 -16.26
N PRO A 10 -19.56 -22.31 -15.89
CA PRO A 10 -19.24 -20.90 -15.76
C PRO A 10 -18.06 -20.69 -14.81
N ILE A 11 -17.10 -19.83 -15.21
CA ILE A 11 -15.88 -19.57 -14.44
C ILE A 11 -16.26 -18.84 -13.13
N ASN A 12 -15.88 -19.42 -12.00
CA ASN A 12 -16.01 -18.78 -10.69
C ASN A 12 -14.79 -17.88 -10.43
N TYR A 13 -14.90 -16.59 -10.74
CA TYR A 13 -13.77 -15.65 -10.61
C TYR A 13 -13.23 -15.52 -9.19
N ARG A 14 -14.07 -15.64 -8.15
CA ARG A 14 -13.59 -15.57 -6.76
C ARG A 14 -12.70 -16.75 -6.40
N GLU A 15 -13.04 -17.92 -6.92
CA GLU A 15 -12.22 -19.13 -6.73
C GLU A 15 -10.89 -18.99 -7.47
N GLU A 16 -10.90 -18.45 -8.68
CA GLU A 16 -9.68 -18.19 -9.45
C GLU A 16 -8.80 -17.11 -8.80
N GLU A 17 -9.39 -16.03 -8.28
CA GLU A 17 -8.65 -15.02 -7.49
C GLU A 17 -7.95 -15.66 -6.30
N LYS A 18 -8.66 -16.52 -5.55
CA LYS A 18 -8.09 -17.25 -4.42
C LYS A 18 -6.96 -18.17 -4.87
N LYS A 19 -7.16 -18.96 -5.94
CA LYS A 19 -6.13 -19.85 -6.49
C LYS A 19 -4.88 -19.07 -6.90
N ILE A 20 -5.04 -17.94 -7.59
CA ILE A 20 -3.89 -17.11 -8.00
C ILE A 20 -3.18 -16.60 -6.75
N LEU A 21 -3.93 -16.12 -5.75
CA LEU A 21 -3.35 -15.59 -4.53
C LEU A 21 -2.55 -16.62 -3.74
N ASP A 22 -3.11 -17.82 -3.56
CA ASP A 22 -2.45 -18.94 -2.87
C ASP A 22 -1.17 -19.38 -3.62
N ASN A 23 -1.16 -19.26 -4.95
CA ASN A 23 0.01 -19.56 -5.77
C ASN A 23 1.13 -18.52 -5.69
N ILE A 24 0.81 -17.21 -5.57
CA ILE A 24 1.83 -16.15 -5.49
C ILE A 24 2.27 -15.85 -4.05
N LEU A 25 1.46 -16.15 -3.04
CA LEU A 25 1.76 -15.93 -1.62
C LEU A 25 1.97 -17.23 -0.84
N GLY A 26 2.15 -18.36 -1.53
CA GLY A 26 2.47 -19.64 -0.89
C GLY A 26 3.75 -19.53 -0.06
N LYS A 27 3.78 -20.17 1.12
CA LYS A 27 4.90 -20.09 2.07
C LYS A 27 6.25 -20.49 1.46
N ASP A 28 6.24 -21.43 0.52
CA ASP A 28 7.45 -21.94 -0.14
C ASP A 28 7.90 -21.06 -1.32
N VAL A 29 7.05 -20.12 -1.76
CA VAL A 29 7.25 -19.30 -2.97
C VAL A 29 7.59 -17.86 -2.61
N TYR A 30 6.94 -17.30 -1.58
CA TYR A 30 7.06 -15.88 -1.23
C TYR A 30 7.48 -15.67 0.22
N ASP A 31 8.68 -15.12 0.40
CA ASP A 31 9.16 -14.64 1.69
C ASP A 31 9.03 -13.11 1.78
N ASN A 32 8.08 -12.66 2.58
CA ASN A 32 7.79 -11.25 2.84
C ASN A 32 8.87 -10.55 3.68
N ARG A 33 9.80 -11.29 4.31
CA ARG A 33 10.91 -10.72 5.09
C ARG A 33 12.02 -10.19 4.18
N ILE A 34 12.05 -10.64 2.93
CA ILE A 34 13.06 -10.28 1.95
C ILE A 34 12.49 -9.20 1.02
N ARG A 35 13.21 -8.08 0.93
CA ARG A 35 12.87 -6.98 0.02
C ARG A 35 12.86 -7.46 -1.44
N PRO A 36 11.98 -6.95 -2.30
CA PRO A 36 12.05 -7.20 -3.73
C PRO A 36 13.42 -6.78 -4.26
N SER A 37 14.08 -7.66 -5.01
CA SER A 37 15.24 -7.28 -5.82
C SER A 37 14.78 -6.21 -6.81
N GLY A 38 15.51 -5.10 -6.94
CA GLY A 38 15.24 -4.20 -8.05
C GLY A 38 15.47 -4.92 -9.38
N ARG A 39 15.00 -4.32 -10.49
CA ARG A 39 14.86 -4.95 -11.82
C ARG A 39 16.09 -5.72 -12.35
N ASN A 40 17.30 -5.48 -11.81
CA ASN A 40 18.55 -6.10 -12.27
C ASN A 40 19.39 -6.78 -11.15
N GLY A 41 18.79 -7.18 -10.02
CA GLY A 41 19.47 -7.94 -8.97
C GLY A 41 19.30 -7.37 -7.55
N THR A 42 20.05 -7.93 -6.59
CA THR A 42 19.96 -7.57 -5.17
C THR A 42 20.51 -6.19 -4.84
N ASP A 43 21.34 -5.62 -5.70
CA ASP A 43 22.07 -4.37 -5.43
C ASP A 43 21.26 -3.11 -5.75
N THR A 44 20.17 -3.24 -6.51
CA THR A 44 19.36 -2.09 -6.91
C THR A 44 18.26 -1.79 -5.89
N ALA A 45 18.03 -0.50 -5.62
CA ALA A 45 17.03 -0.05 -4.67
C ALA A 45 15.60 -0.27 -5.19
N THR A 46 14.68 -0.65 -4.30
CA THR A 46 13.25 -0.73 -4.60
C THR A 46 12.66 0.68 -4.69
N ILE A 47 12.11 1.04 -5.84
CA ILE A 47 11.51 2.36 -6.03
C ILE A 47 10.08 2.37 -5.46
N ILE A 48 9.86 3.16 -4.42
CA ILE A 48 8.56 3.36 -3.78
C ILE A 48 7.98 4.71 -4.20
N VAL A 49 6.85 4.69 -4.91
CA VAL A 49 6.10 5.89 -5.27
C VAL A 49 5.07 6.18 -4.19
N VAL A 50 5.21 7.33 -3.53
CA VAL A 50 4.29 7.78 -2.48
C VAL A 50 3.23 8.70 -3.06
N ASN A 51 1.97 8.47 -2.68
CA ASN A 51 0.85 9.37 -2.95
C ASN A 51 0.16 9.74 -1.64
N LEU A 52 0.00 11.04 -1.41
CA LEU A 52 -0.59 11.62 -0.22
C LEU A 52 -1.89 12.34 -0.59
N TYR A 53 -2.98 12.00 0.10
CA TYR A 53 -4.24 12.74 0.02
C TYR A 53 -4.62 13.27 1.40
N ILE A 54 -4.63 14.59 1.56
CA ILE A 54 -5.01 15.26 2.80
C ILE A 54 -6.54 15.26 2.90
N ARG A 55 -7.07 14.70 3.98
CA ARG A 55 -8.52 14.68 4.25
C ARG A 55 -8.95 15.92 5.02
N SER A 56 -8.21 16.24 6.08
CA SER A 56 -8.48 17.40 6.93
C SER A 56 -7.26 17.75 7.76
N PHE A 57 -7.17 19.03 8.13
CA PHE A 57 -6.36 19.51 9.24
C PHE A 57 -7.26 19.58 10.47
N ALA A 58 -6.88 18.90 11.55
CA ALA A 58 -7.72 18.77 12.73
C ALA A 58 -7.45 19.87 13.76
N LYS A 59 -6.17 20.11 14.08
CA LYS A 59 -5.75 21.09 15.09
C LYS A 59 -4.37 21.64 14.75
N ILE A 60 -4.15 22.91 15.03
CA ILE A 60 -2.83 23.53 15.13
C ILE A 60 -2.67 23.97 16.60
N ASP A 61 -1.59 23.56 17.25
CA ASP A 61 -1.31 23.84 18.66
C ASP A 61 0.02 24.61 18.74
N ASP A 62 -0.09 25.92 18.96
CA ASP A 62 1.01 26.88 19.05
C ASP A 62 1.76 26.78 20.38
N VAL A 63 1.12 26.31 21.45
CA VAL A 63 1.76 26.04 22.75
C VAL A 63 2.66 24.80 22.65
N LYS A 64 2.16 23.72 22.06
CA LYS A 64 2.91 22.45 21.89
C LYS A 64 3.78 22.41 20.63
N MET A 65 3.70 23.42 19.77
CA MET A 65 4.44 23.50 18.50
C MET A 65 4.18 22.26 17.62
N GLU A 66 2.91 21.96 17.37
CA GLU A 66 2.48 20.78 16.61
C GLU A 66 1.19 21.01 15.81
N TYR A 67 0.95 20.14 14.85
CA TYR A 67 -0.31 20.12 14.11
C TYR A 67 -0.79 18.69 13.91
N SER A 68 -2.10 18.51 13.91
CA SER A 68 -2.78 17.24 13.70
C SER A 68 -3.44 17.21 12.33
N VAL A 69 -3.19 16.17 11.55
CA VAL A 69 -3.68 16.00 10.18
C VAL A 69 -4.20 14.59 9.97
N GLN A 70 -5.24 14.47 9.15
CA GLN A 70 -5.73 13.18 8.69
C GLN A 70 -5.42 13.01 7.21
N ILE A 71 -4.78 11.88 6.87
CA ILE A 71 -4.33 11.60 5.50
C ILE A 71 -4.79 10.22 5.04
N THR A 72 -4.94 10.07 3.73
CA THR A 72 -4.81 8.77 3.06
C THR A 72 -3.39 8.67 2.53
N PHE A 73 -2.63 7.74 3.07
CA PHE A 73 -1.26 7.46 2.68
C PHE A 73 -1.25 6.25 1.74
N ARG A 74 -0.64 6.42 0.57
CA ARG A 74 -0.53 5.36 -0.44
C ARG A 74 0.91 5.17 -0.85
N GLN A 75 1.28 3.91 -1.03
CA GLN A 75 2.58 3.52 -1.55
C GLN A 75 2.37 2.55 -2.70
N LYS A 76 3.11 2.77 -3.78
CA LYS A 76 3.15 1.87 -4.92
C LYS A 76 4.59 1.45 -5.18
N TRP A 77 4.81 0.15 -5.29
CA TRP A 77 6.09 -0.42 -5.70
C TRP A 77 5.85 -1.58 -6.65
N ASN A 78 6.92 -2.12 -7.21
CA ASN A 78 6.87 -3.29 -8.06
C ASN A 78 7.65 -4.43 -7.39
N ASP A 79 7.02 -5.61 -7.31
CA ASP A 79 7.62 -6.84 -6.81
C ASP A 79 7.42 -7.94 -7.88
N ASP A 80 8.49 -8.27 -8.59
CA ASP A 80 8.45 -9.22 -9.71
C ASP A 80 7.99 -10.62 -9.29
N ARG A 81 8.19 -10.99 -8.02
CA ARG A 81 7.75 -12.29 -7.47
C ARG A 81 6.23 -12.42 -7.43
N LEU A 82 5.52 -11.29 -7.38
CA LEU A 82 4.07 -11.21 -7.32
C LEU A 82 3.41 -11.09 -8.71
N GLN A 83 4.17 -11.22 -9.79
CA GLN A 83 3.59 -11.23 -11.14
C GLN A 83 2.70 -12.45 -11.37
N TYR A 84 1.55 -12.23 -12.01
CA TYR A 84 0.60 -13.30 -12.33
C TYR A 84 -0.14 -13.08 -13.66
N ALA A 85 0.33 -12.15 -14.52
CA ALA A 85 -0.27 -11.92 -15.83
C ALA A 85 -0.37 -13.18 -16.70
N ASN A 86 0.62 -14.08 -16.61
CA ASN A 86 0.61 -15.38 -17.29
C ASN A 86 -0.51 -16.32 -16.80
N ARG A 87 -1.00 -16.16 -15.57
CA ARG A 87 -2.10 -16.96 -15.00
C ARG A 87 -3.50 -16.47 -15.43
N LEU A 88 -3.58 -15.32 -16.11
CA LEU A 88 -4.84 -14.74 -16.60
C LEU A 88 -5.16 -15.10 -18.06
N GLN A 89 -4.46 -16.08 -18.64
CA GLN A 89 -4.59 -16.45 -20.06
C GLN A 89 -5.85 -17.27 -20.38
N HIS A 90 -6.56 -17.78 -19.37
CA HIS A 90 -7.75 -18.60 -19.59
C HIS A 90 -9.03 -17.77 -19.67
N GLY A 91 -9.82 -17.96 -20.72
CA GLY A 91 -11.12 -17.29 -20.88
C GLY A 91 -11.02 -15.77 -20.89
N ASP A 92 -11.98 -15.10 -20.24
CA ASP A 92 -12.07 -13.64 -20.11
C ASP A 92 -11.42 -13.11 -18.82
N MET A 93 -10.64 -13.94 -18.11
CA MET A 93 -10.01 -13.62 -16.81
C MET A 93 -9.19 -12.32 -16.86
N ARG A 94 -8.45 -12.06 -17.94
CA ARG A 94 -7.66 -10.83 -18.10
C ARG A 94 -8.51 -9.55 -18.07
N THR A 95 -9.77 -9.62 -18.48
CA THR A 95 -10.70 -8.47 -18.46
C THR A 95 -11.45 -8.34 -17.13
N LYS A 96 -11.72 -9.46 -16.48
CA LYS A 96 -12.48 -9.53 -15.22
C LYS A 96 -11.62 -9.30 -13.98
N ILE A 97 -10.41 -9.87 -13.94
CA ILE A 97 -9.49 -9.79 -12.79
C ILE A 97 -8.43 -8.71 -13.06
N LYS A 98 -8.75 -7.47 -12.65
CA LYS A 98 -7.84 -6.31 -12.85
C LYS A 98 -6.72 -6.25 -11.80
N TYR A 99 -6.99 -6.72 -10.59
CA TYR A 99 -6.06 -6.75 -9.45
C TYR A 99 -6.61 -7.71 -8.39
N LEU A 100 -5.74 -8.26 -7.55
CA LEU A 100 -6.12 -9.03 -6.37
C LEU A 100 -6.16 -8.09 -5.16
N THR A 101 -7.26 -8.08 -4.41
CA THR A 101 -7.41 -7.23 -3.22
C THR A 101 -7.25 -8.03 -1.95
N MET A 102 -6.47 -7.51 -1.00
CA MET A 102 -6.30 -8.07 0.34
C MET A 102 -6.35 -6.99 1.40
N THR A 103 -6.66 -7.37 2.63
CA THR A 103 -6.67 -6.49 3.81
C THR A 103 -5.50 -6.75 4.76
N ASP A 104 -4.79 -7.88 4.60
CA ASP A 104 -3.68 -8.27 5.46
C ASP A 104 -2.32 -7.90 4.84
N ALA A 105 -1.77 -6.78 5.30
CA ALA A 105 -0.47 -6.31 4.87
C ALA A 105 0.71 -7.15 5.34
N LYS A 106 0.51 -8.05 6.31
CA LYS A 106 1.58 -8.93 6.78
C LYS A 106 1.92 -10.02 5.78
N LYS A 107 1.11 -10.25 4.74
CA LYS A 107 1.36 -11.31 3.76
C LYS A 107 2.27 -10.89 2.60
N VAL A 108 2.52 -9.59 2.45
CA VAL A 108 3.42 -9.05 1.43
C VAL A 108 4.58 -8.32 2.11
N TRP A 109 5.72 -8.23 1.44
CA TRP A 109 6.77 -7.32 1.89
C TRP A 109 6.24 -5.89 1.89
N MET A 110 6.59 -5.12 2.93
CA MET A 110 6.20 -3.73 3.09
C MET A 110 7.46 -2.88 3.27
N PRO A 111 7.56 -1.70 2.63
CA PRO A 111 8.63 -0.76 2.94
C PRO A 111 8.51 -0.26 4.39
N ASP A 112 9.64 -0.01 5.01
CA ASP A 112 9.79 0.47 6.39
C ASP A 112 9.60 2.00 6.51
N THR A 113 8.58 2.51 5.83
CA THR A 113 8.35 3.95 5.74
C THR A 113 7.75 4.52 7.02
N PHE A 114 8.34 5.61 7.50
CA PHE A 114 7.94 6.30 8.73
C PHE A 114 7.88 7.83 8.55
N PHE A 115 7.16 8.49 9.46
CA PHE A 115 7.07 9.95 9.50
C PHE A 115 8.11 10.50 10.49
N ARG A 116 9.15 11.18 10.01
CA ARG A 116 10.32 11.56 10.85
C ARG A 116 9.99 12.54 11.97
N ASN A 117 8.99 13.38 11.78
CA ASN A 117 8.59 14.40 12.76
C ASN A 117 7.25 14.06 13.43
N GLU A 118 6.87 12.79 13.43
CA GLU A 118 5.71 12.32 14.18
C GLU A 118 6.00 12.32 15.68
N LYS A 119 5.04 12.87 16.43
CA LYS A 119 4.98 12.80 17.89
C LYS A 119 3.96 11.76 18.35
N GLU A 120 2.84 11.68 17.64
CA GLU A 120 1.81 10.68 17.86
C GLU A 120 1.16 10.27 16.53
N GLY A 121 0.99 8.97 16.31
CA GLY A 121 0.39 8.38 15.14
C GLY A 121 -0.71 7.40 15.53
N ARG A 122 -1.89 7.55 14.94
CA ARG A 122 -3.02 6.65 15.15
C ARG A 122 -3.50 6.05 13.83
N PHE A 123 -3.52 4.73 13.78
CA PHE A 123 -4.18 3.99 12.71
C PHE A 123 -5.69 3.95 12.94
N HIS A 124 -6.49 4.17 11.89
CA HIS A 124 -7.95 4.09 12.00
C HIS A 124 -8.43 2.64 11.91
N ASN A 125 -8.66 2.03 13.07
CA ASN A 125 -9.03 0.63 13.28
C ASN A 125 -10.38 0.43 14.01
N ILE A 126 -11.33 1.37 13.87
CA ILE A 126 -12.58 1.40 14.66
C ILE A 126 -13.49 0.18 14.46
N LEU A 127 -13.55 -0.40 13.25
CA LEU A 127 -14.32 -1.64 12.99
C LEU A 127 -13.48 -2.65 12.20
N VAL A 128 -12.82 -2.20 11.13
CA VAL A 128 -11.83 -2.95 10.35
C VAL A 128 -10.70 -1.96 10.05
N PRO A 129 -9.41 -2.38 10.06
CA PRO A 129 -8.33 -1.53 9.61
C PRO A 129 -8.65 -0.98 8.22
N ASN A 130 -8.59 0.35 8.05
CA ASN A 130 -8.79 1.00 6.75
C ASN A 130 -7.55 0.82 5.88
N VAL A 131 -7.20 -0.43 5.62
CA VAL A 131 -6.02 -0.91 4.93
C VAL A 131 -6.48 -1.82 3.81
N TYR A 132 -5.98 -1.56 2.61
CA TYR A 132 -6.04 -2.54 1.54
C TYR A 132 -4.74 -2.56 0.76
N ILE A 133 -4.48 -3.72 0.19
CA ILE A 133 -3.43 -3.97 -0.78
C ILE A 133 -4.08 -4.44 -2.06
N ARG A 134 -3.58 -3.90 -3.18
CA ARG A 134 -3.92 -4.37 -4.51
C ARG A 134 -2.64 -4.83 -5.21
N ILE A 135 -2.61 -6.10 -5.58
CA ILE A 135 -1.55 -6.66 -6.41
C ILE A 135 -2.07 -6.66 -7.85
N PHE A 136 -1.34 -6.05 -8.77
CA PHE A 136 -1.69 -5.98 -10.17
C PHE A 136 -0.97 -7.10 -10.96
N PRO A 137 -1.48 -7.49 -12.14
CA PRO A 137 -0.93 -8.62 -12.90
C PRO A 137 0.55 -8.49 -13.26
N ASN A 138 1.05 -7.26 -13.37
CA ASN A 138 2.44 -6.92 -13.68
C ASN A 138 3.35 -6.86 -12.44
N GLY A 139 2.88 -7.28 -11.26
CA GLY A 139 3.66 -7.26 -10.01
C GLY A 139 3.67 -5.90 -9.31
N ASP A 140 2.95 -4.90 -9.83
CA ASP A 140 2.75 -3.66 -9.06
C ASP A 140 1.92 -3.97 -7.81
N VAL A 141 2.33 -3.42 -6.68
CA VAL A 141 1.62 -3.50 -5.42
C VAL A 141 1.24 -2.09 -4.99
N LEU A 142 -0.04 -1.88 -4.71
CA LEU A 142 -0.57 -0.65 -4.14
C LEU A 142 -1.03 -0.90 -2.71
N TYR A 143 -0.38 -0.26 -1.76
CA TYR A 143 -0.81 -0.17 -0.38
C TYR A 143 -1.54 1.16 -0.15
N SER A 144 -2.65 1.13 0.58
CA SER A 144 -3.39 2.33 0.98
C SER A 144 -3.86 2.21 2.41
N ILE A 145 -3.58 3.23 3.22
CA ILE A 145 -4.02 3.31 4.62
C ILE A 145 -4.53 4.71 4.94
N ARG A 146 -5.51 4.81 5.86
CA ARG A 146 -5.90 6.06 6.49
C ARG A 146 -5.17 6.22 7.82
N VAL A 147 -4.49 7.35 8.02
CA VAL A 147 -3.72 7.63 9.24
C VAL A 147 -4.07 9.02 9.76
N SER A 148 -4.21 9.14 11.08
CA SER A 148 -4.20 10.42 11.80
C SER A 148 -2.83 10.62 12.41
N LEU A 149 -2.21 11.75 12.14
CA LEU A 149 -0.85 12.08 12.58
C LEU A 149 -0.86 13.40 13.34
N THR A 150 -0.13 13.43 14.44
CA THR A 150 0.29 14.66 15.12
C THR A 150 1.79 14.83 14.87
N LEU A 151 2.13 15.91 14.17
CA LEU A 151 3.47 16.18 13.65
C LEU A 151 4.03 17.43 14.32
N ALA A 152 5.32 17.38 14.68
CA ALA A 152 6.02 18.54 15.20
C ALA A 152 6.13 19.65 14.14
N CYS A 153 5.82 20.87 14.55
CA CYS A 153 5.96 22.08 13.76
C CYS A 153 6.47 23.22 14.66
N PRO A 154 7.79 23.46 14.70
CA PRO A 154 8.35 24.63 15.36
C PRO A 154 7.84 25.92 14.68
N MET A 155 7.11 26.75 15.42
CA MET A 155 6.53 28.00 14.93
C MET A 155 7.35 29.21 15.38
N ASN A 156 7.35 30.26 14.57
CA ASN A 156 7.96 31.55 14.90
C ASN A 156 6.88 32.58 15.25
N LEU A 157 6.64 32.78 16.55
CA LEU A 157 5.55 33.63 17.06
C LEU A 157 5.95 35.10 17.27
N LYS A 158 7.06 35.56 16.69
CA LYS A 158 7.56 36.94 16.87
C LYS A 158 6.55 38.02 16.48
N LEU A 159 5.67 37.72 15.52
CA LEU A 159 4.66 38.64 14.97
C LEU A 159 3.23 38.24 15.33
N TYR A 160 3.02 37.41 16.34
CA TYR A 160 1.67 36.96 16.72
C TYR A 160 0.72 38.15 16.95
N PRO A 161 -0.53 38.13 16.42
CA PRO A 161 -1.18 37.07 15.61
C PRO A 161 -1.06 37.27 14.08
N LEU A 162 -0.16 38.14 13.62
CA LEU A 162 0.07 38.52 12.21
C LEU A 162 1.30 37.82 11.62
N ASP A 163 1.53 36.57 12.00
CA ASP A 163 2.63 35.73 11.59
C ASP A 163 2.22 34.72 10.50
N ARG A 164 3.23 34.08 9.89
CA ARG A 164 3.03 32.99 8.93
C ARG A 164 3.88 31.80 9.34
N GLN A 165 3.25 30.63 9.43
CA GLN A 165 3.91 29.39 9.81
C GLN A 165 4.08 28.43 8.63
N GLN A 166 5.20 27.72 8.59
CA GLN A 166 5.49 26.68 7.62
C GLN A 166 5.74 25.34 8.32
N CYS A 167 4.73 24.47 8.30
CA CYS A 167 4.80 23.13 8.88
C CYS A 167 5.10 22.08 7.81
N SER A 168 6.14 21.27 8.01
CA SER A 168 6.52 20.19 7.07
C SER A 168 6.02 18.83 7.54
N LEU A 169 5.51 18.01 6.62
CA LEU A 169 5.36 16.57 6.82
C LEU A 169 6.58 15.87 6.21
N ARG A 170 7.34 15.11 6.99
CA ARG A 170 8.59 14.47 6.55
C ARG A 170 8.43 12.94 6.53
N VAL A 171 8.52 12.34 5.35
CA VAL A 171 8.49 10.88 5.14
C VAL A 171 9.90 10.37 4.88
N ALA A 172 10.26 9.22 5.45
CA ALA A 172 11.54 8.55 5.23
C ALA A 172 11.40 7.02 5.29
N SER A 173 12.45 6.31 4.86
CA SER A 173 12.68 4.87 5.04
C SER A 173 14.03 4.68 5.74
N CYS A 174 14.24 3.53 6.39
CA CYS A 174 15.49 3.18 7.03
C CYS A 174 16.39 2.31 6.13
#